data_AF-A0A2D0A888-F1
#
_entry.id   AF-A0A2D0A888-F1
#
_cell.length_a   1.000
_cell.length_b   1.000
_cell.length_c   1.000
_cell.angle_alpha   90.00
_cell.angle_beta   90.00
_cell.angle_gamma   90.00
#
_symmetry.space_group_name_H-M   'P 1'
#
loop_
_entity.id
_entity.type
_entity.pdbx_description
1 polymer ?
#
loop_
_entity_poly.entity_id
_entity_poly.type
_entity_poly.pdbx_seq_one_letter_code
_entity_poly.pdbx_strand_id
1 'polypeptide(L)'
;MITAPVYLYDPPSPPRPTQIRRVEGSQTIWTIPIPAELSRQSAQLGLGGLWISLCPTGGVIAASACETWQLNPETGERLNSWPGELWTAQTDAVVLVTDRSRSFDALDVFTFQATVVRATGPHAVTGQLSARPDCGGFDVLGLRWMRETLRLSARDGCGLWTKRFGETP
;
A
#
# COMPACT_ATOMS: atom_id res chain seq x y z
N MET A 1 -2.40 -0.88 31.15
CA MET A 1 -2.89 -0.77 29.76
C MET A 1 -1.70 -0.33 28.91
N ILE A 2 -1.25 -1.15 27.97
CA ILE A 2 -0.24 -0.72 26.99
C ILE A 2 -1.01 0.02 25.91
N THR A 3 -0.84 1.33 25.82
CA THR A 3 -1.39 2.15 24.74
C THR A 3 -0.79 1.71 23.42
N ALA A 4 -1.62 1.54 22.39
CA ALA A 4 -1.14 1.24 21.05
C ALA A 4 -0.21 2.37 20.56
N PRO A 5 0.88 2.05 19.84
CA PRO A 5 1.79 3.06 19.31
C PRO A 5 1.05 4.00 18.35
N VAL A 6 1.30 5.30 18.47
CA VAL A 6 0.70 6.33 17.61
C VAL A 6 1.76 6.89 16.67
N TYR A 7 1.47 6.86 15.37
CA TYR A 7 2.35 7.41 14.33
C TYR A 7 1.73 8.65 13.71
N LEU A 8 2.38 9.79 13.91
CA LEU A 8 1.96 11.08 13.40
C LEU A 8 2.76 11.46 12.17
N TYR A 9 2.10 12.07 11.21
CA TYR A 9 2.76 12.76 10.11
C TYR A 9 2.61 14.24 10.35
N ASP A 10 3.75 14.93 10.46
CA ASP A 10 3.75 16.37 10.54
C ASP A 10 4.03 16.92 9.13
N PRO A 11 3.14 17.77 8.59
CA PRO A 11 3.41 18.48 7.36
C PRO A 11 4.59 19.45 7.54
N PRO A 12 5.21 19.91 6.45
CA PRO A 12 6.37 20.79 6.55
C PRO A 12 5.99 22.12 7.21
N SER A 13 6.82 22.59 8.15
CA SER A 13 6.65 23.88 8.83
C SER A 13 8.02 24.52 9.03
N PRO A 14 8.36 25.67 8.43
CA PRO A 14 9.71 26.23 8.51
C PRO A 14 10.19 26.39 9.96
N PRO A 15 11.42 25.96 10.32
CA PRO A 15 12.47 25.38 9.46
C PRO A 15 12.43 23.84 9.35
N ARG A 16 11.38 23.18 9.81
CA ARG A 16 11.24 21.72 9.89
C ARG A 16 10.72 21.11 8.59
N PRO A 17 11.43 20.13 8.01
CA PRO A 17 10.89 19.35 6.91
C PRO A 17 9.71 18.51 7.37
N THR A 18 8.97 17.98 6.42
CA THR A 18 7.97 16.93 6.64
C THR A 18 8.60 15.77 7.42
N GLN A 19 7.87 15.20 8.37
CA GLN A 19 8.41 14.12 9.20
C GLN A 19 7.32 13.15 9.67
N ILE A 20 7.74 11.93 9.99
CA ILE A 20 6.92 10.95 10.71
C ILE A 20 7.49 10.81 12.12
N ARG A 21 6.60 10.76 13.11
CA ARG A 21 6.96 10.55 14.50
C ARG A 21 6.17 9.43 15.11
N ARG A 22 6.83 8.61 15.92
CA ARG A 22 6.15 7.79 16.93
C ARG A 22 6.04 8.58 18.21
N VAL A 23 4.84 8.58 18.79
CA VAL A 23 4.57 9.23 20.07
C VAL A 23 3.94 8.26 21.06
N GLU A 24 4.25 8.46 22.34
CA GLU A 24 3.58 7.83 23.47
C GLU A 24 3.04 8.95 24.37
N GLY A 25 1.72 9.13 24.38
CA GLY A 25 1.10 10.32 24.96
C GLY A 25 1.61 11.59 24.27
N SER A 26 2.22 12.50 25.03
CA SER A 26 2.84 13.73 24.52
C SER A 26 4.33 13.58 24.17
N GLN A 27 4.95 12.45 24.50
CA GLN A 27 6.38 12.24 24.28
C GLN A 27 6.64 11.74 22.87
N THR A 28 7.57 12.41 22.17
CA THR A 28 8.13 11.87 20.92
C THR A 28 9.18 10.83 21.24
N ILE A 29 9.02 9.64 20.68
CA ILE A 29 9.94 8.52 20.88
C ILE A 29 11.01 8.52 19.80
N TRP A 30 10.60 8.69 18.55
CA TRP A 30 11.52 8.90 17.43
C TRP A 30 10.87 9.75 16.35
N THR A 31 11.71 10.31 15.48
CA THR A 31 11.33 11.14 14.34
C THR A 31 12.15 10.73 13.13
N ILE A 32 11.50 10.69 11.97
CA ILE A 32 12.14 10.42 10.69
C ILE A 32 11.76 11.54 9.73
N PRO A 33 12.74 12.28 9.18
CA PRO A 33 12.46 13.25 8.13
C PRO A 33 12.03 12.52 6.84
N ILE A 34 11.01 13.05 6.19
CA ILE A 34 10.62 12.63 4.84
C ILE A 34 11.33 13.57 3.83
N PRO A 35 11.91 13.03 2.75
CA PRO A 35 12.45 13.83 1.65
C PRO A 35 11.44 14.86 1.15
N ALA A 36 11.89 16.08 0.83
CA ALA A 36 11.00 17.20 0.53
C ALA A 36 10.12 16.97 -0.70
N GLU A 37 10.60 16.14 -1.63
CA GLU A 37 9.93 15.74 -2.86
C GLU A 37 8.85 14.66 -2.63
N LEU A 38 8.77 14.07 -1.44
CA LEU A 38 7.83 13.00 -1.10
C LEU A 38 6.80 13.44 -0.06
N SER A 39 5.61 12.83 -0.17
CA SER A 39 4.48 13.01 0.73
C SER A 39 3.97 11.65 1.22
N ARG A 40 3.55 11.56 2.49
CA ARG A 40 2.98 10.32 3.04
C ARG A 40 1.54 10.14 2.59
N GLN A 41 1.25 9.04 1.90
CA GLN A 41 -0.12 8.69 1.48
C GLN A 41 -0.77 7.68 2.42
N SER A 42 0.00 6.73 2.95
CA SER A 42 -0.51 5.70 3.84
C SER A 42 0.53 5.24 4.85
N ALA A 43 0.07 4.72 5.98
CA ALA A 43 0.91 4.05 6.98
C ALA A 43 0.12 2.90 7.61
N GLN A 44 0.67 1.69 7.60
CA GLN A 44 0.03 0.50 8.14
C GLN A 44 1.06 -0.39 8.86
N LEU A 45 0.61 -1.07 9.92
CA LEU A 45 1.43 -2.07 10.60
C LEU A 45 1.21 -3.44 9.96
N GLY A 46 2.28 -4.17 9.71
CA GLY A 46 2.23 -5.53 9.18
C GLY A 46 3.60 -6.14 9.08
N LEU A 47 3.69 -7.47 9.05
CA LEU A 47 4.96 -8.19 8.98
C LEU A 47 6.00 -7.73 10.04
N GLY A 48 5.53 -7.34 11.23
CA GLY A 48 6.37 -6.79 12.30
C GLY A 48 6.96 -5.39 12.06
N GLY A 49 6.59 -4.72 10.96
CA GLY A 49 7.08 -3.40 10.56
C GLY A 49 6.00 -2.34 10.50
N LEU A 50 6.41 -1.06 10.53
CA LEU A 50 5.60 0.05 10.06
C LEU A 50 5.90 0.27 8.57
N TRP A 51 4.88 0.10 7.73
CA TRP A 51 4.97 0.26 6.28
C TRP A 51 4.36 1.58 5.88
N ILE A 52 5.06 2.36 5.08
CA ILE A 52 4.65 3.72 4.72
C ILE A 52 4.79 3.91 3.23
N SER A 53 3.71 4.32 2.56
CA SER A 53 3.81 4.76 1.18
C SER A 53 4.13 6.25 1.11
N LEU A 54 5.19 6.55 0.37
CA LEU A 54 5.70 7.88 0.09
C LEU A 54 5.62 8.13 -1.42
N CYS A 55 4.86 9.14 -1.83
CA CYS A 55 4.65 9.45 -3.23
C CYS A 55 5.07 10.89 -3.54
N PRO A 56 5.47 11.20 -4.79
CA PRO A 56 5.87 12.55 -5.18
C PRO A 56 4.84 13.60 -4.81
N THR A 57 5.30 14.70 -4.22
CA THR A 57 4.44 15.82 -3.84
C THR A 57 3.81 16.45 -5.07
N GLY A 58 2.49 16.61 -5.08
CA GLY A 58 1.75 17.25 -6.18
C GLY A 58 1.61 16.42 -7.46
N GLY A 59 2.06 15.17 -7.46
CA GLY A 59 1.83 14.24 -8.57
C GLY A 59 0.42 13.66 -8.54
N VAL A 60 -0.15 13.39 -9.72
CA VAL A 60 -1.24 12.41 -9.84
C VAL A 60 -0.67 11.09 -9.32
N ILE A 61 -1.27 10.50 -8.28
CA ILE A 61 -0.71 9.34 -7.56
C ILE A 61 -0.65 8.14 -8.52
N ALA A 62 0.48 8.00 -9.21
CA ALA A 62 0.83 6.82 -9.98
C ALA A 62 1.60 5.89 -9.04
N ALA A 63 1.09 4.68 -8.86
CA ALA A 63 1.69 3.70 -7.96
C ALA A 63 3.17 3.43 -8.28
N SER A 64 3.53 3.51 -9.58
CA SER A 64 4.89 3.38 -10.10
C SER A 64 5.85 4.49 -9.70
N ALA A 65 5.34 5.66 -9.30
CA ALA A 65 6.15 6.78 -8.85
C ALA A 65 6.34 6.80 -7.33
N CYS A 66 5.63 5.96 -6.59
CA CYS A 66 5.74 5.87 -5.14
C CYS A 66 6.86 4.92 -4.71
N GLU A 67 7.39 5.16 -3.52
CA GLU A 67 8.24 4.24 -2.78
C GLU A 67 7.52 3.85 -1.49
N THR A 68 7.67 2.60 -1.07
CA THR A 68 7.20 2.14 0.24
C THR A 68 8.38 1.81 1.14
N TRP A 69 8.42 2.44 2.31
CA TRP A 69 9.43 2.17 3.33
C TRP A 69 8.91 1.17 4.35
N GLN A 70 9.78 0.26 4.76
CA GLN A 70 9.61 -0.56 5.95
C GLN A 70 10.48 0.00 7.06
N LEU A 71 9.85 0.39 8.16
CA LEU A 71 10.53 0.87 9.35
C LEU A 71 10.39 -0.12 10.51
N ASN A 72 11.40 -0.13 11.36
CA ASN A 72 11.27 -0.68 12.69
C ASN A 72 10.25 0.17 13.48
N PRO A 73 9.14 -0.40 13.95
CA PRO A 73 8.07 0.35 14.58
C PRO A 73 8.47 0.95 15.93
N GLU A 74 9.51 0.44 16.58
CA GLU A 74 9.98 0.88 17.89
C GLU A 74 11.14 1.87 17.80
N THR A 75 12.06 1.71 16.85
CA THR A 75 13.26 2.58 16.73
C THR A 75 13.15 3.63 15.62
N GLY A 76 12.25 3.45 14.65
CA GLY A 76 12.16 4.28 13.46
C GLY A 76 13.28 4.03 12.45
N GLU A 77 14.14 3.03 12.68
CA GLU A 77 15.18 2.67 11.72
C GLU A 77 14.54 2.17 10.41
N ARG A 78 15.03 2.69 9.28
CA ARG A 78 14.61 2.20 7.96
C ARG A 78 15.27 0.85 7.69
N LEU A 79 14.45 -0.19 7.68
CA LEU A 79 14.89 -1.57 7.45
C LEU A 79 15.04 -1.88 5.97
N ASN A 80 14.10 -1.38 5.16
CA ASN A 80 14.08 -1.63 3.72
C ASN A 80 13.24 -0.57 2.98
N SER A 81 13.37 -0.55 1.66
CA SER A 81 12.47 0.19 0.78
C SER A 81 12.18 -0.56 -0.51
N TRP A 82 11.00 -0.31 -1.06
CA TRP A 82 10.47 -0.99 -2.23
C TRP A 82 9.81 0.01 -3.18
N PRO A 83 9.89 -0.18 -4.50
CA PRO A 83 9.04 0.57 -5.42
C PRO A 83 7.57 0.19 -5.19
N GLY A 84 6.67 1.13 -5.44
CA GLY A 84 5.23 0.89 -5.40
C GLY A 84 4.52 1.54 -4.22
N GLU A 85 3.20 1.61 -4.37
CA GLU A 85 2.26 2.11 -3.38
C GLU A 85 1.84 0.99 -2.41
N LEU A 86 1.88 1.27 -1.10
CA LEU A 86 1.37 0.36 -0.09
C LEU A 86 -0.15 0.24 -0.22
N TRP A 87 -0.61 -0.94 -0.61
CA TRP A 87 -2.05 -1.22 -0.68
C TRP A 87 -2.58 -1.76 0.64
N THR A 88 -1.96 -2.82 1.16
CA THR A 88 -2.32 -3.40 2.45
C THR A 88 -1.10 -3.96 3.17
N ALA A 89 -1.04 -3.78 4.48
CA ALA A 89 -0.14 -4.51 5.36
C ALA A 89 -0.95 -5.46 6.26
N GLN A 90 -0.55 -6.72 6.28
CA GLN A 90 -1.13 -7.77 7.12
C GLN A 90 -0.04 -8.36 8.00
N THR A 91 -0.43 -9.19 8.97
CA THR A 91 0.51 -9.84 9.88
C THR A 91 1.54 -10.70 9.14
N ASP A 92 1.13 -11.36 8.06
CA ASP A 92 1.91 -12.35 7.31
C ASP A 92 2.37 -11.90 5.92
N ALA A 93 1.82 -10.80 5.40
CA ALA A 93 2.14 -10.30 4.08
C ALA A 93 1.89 -8.80 3.92
N VAL A 94 2.65 -8.16 3.06
CA VAL A 94 2.42 -6.77 2.62
C VAL A 94 2.28 -6.75 1.11
N VAL A 95 1.27 -6.05 0.61
CA VAL A 95 0.99 -5.92 -0.82
C VAL A 95 1.33 -4.51 -1.26
N LEU A 96 2.28 -4.44 -2.19
CA LEU A 96 2.72 -3.21 -2.85
C LEU A 96 2.22 -3.26 -4.30
N VAL A 97 1.50 -2.24 -4.75
CA VAL A 97 1.14 -2.11 -6.17
C VAL A 97 2.21 -1.27 -6.85
N THR A 98 2.89 -1.84 -7.83
CA THR A 98 3.98 -1.18 -8.56
C THR A 98 3.49 -0.52 -9.84
N ASP A 99 2.40 -1.03 -10.40
CA ASP A 99 1.74 -0.43 -11.55
C ASP A 99 0.26 -0.79 -11.55
N ARG A 100 -0.57 0.11 -12.04
CA ARG A 100 -1.99 -0.16 -12.29
C ARG A 100 -2.50 0.74 -13.40
N SER A 101 -3.37 0.19 -14.23
CA SER A 101 -4.10 0.97 -15.22
C SER A 101 -5.55 0.55 -15.27
N ARG A 102 -6.39 1.49 -15.68
CA ARG A 102 -7.81 1.25 -15.96
C ARG A 102 -8.12 1.76 -17.36
N SER A 103 -8.63 0.89 -18.22
CA SER A 103 -9.21 1.23 -19.51
C SER A 103 -10.72 1.32 -19.37
N PHE A 104 -11.32 2.38 -19.91
CA PHE A 104 -12.77 2.62 -19.93
C PHE A 104 -13.42 2.21 -21.27
N ASP A 105 -12.86 1.20 -21.93
CA ASP A 105 -13.45 0.64 -23.16
C ASP A 105 -14.68 -0.24 -22.86
N ALA A 106 -15.30 -0.81 -23.91
CA ALA A 106 -16.52 -1.62 -23.81
C ALA A 106 -16.43 -2.82 -22.85
N LEU A 107 -15.23 -3.19 -22.37
CA LEU A 107 -15.01 -4.29 -21.44
C LEU A 107 -14.60 -3.85 -20.04
N ASP A 108 -14.34 -2.56 -19.82
CA ASP A 108 -13.84 -1.95 -18.57
C ASP A 108 -12.72 -2.81 -17.95
N VAL A 109 -11.45 -2.53 -18.26
CA VAL A 109 -10.33 -3.42 -17.87
C VAL A 109 -9.47 -2.77 -16.81
N PHE A 110 -9.17 -3.51 -15.75
CA PHE A 110 -8.19 -3.14 -14.73
C PHE A 110 -7.00 -4.10 -14.77
N THR A 111 -5.80 -3.59 -15.01
CA THR A 111 -4.56 -4.35 -14.93
C THR A 111 -3.72 -3.84 -13.77
N PHE A 112 -2.95 -4.73 -13.16
CA PHE A 112 -2.03 -4.35 -12.10
C PHE A 112 -0.79 -5.25 -12.09
N GLN A 113 0.29 -4.67 -11.58
CA GLN A 113 1.48 -5.38 -11.12
C GLN A 113 1.63 -5.12 -9.63
N ALA A 114 1.91 -6.17 -8.87
CA ALA A 114 2.08 -6.10 -7.44
C ALA A 114 3.28 -6.92 -6.97
N THR A 115 3.92 -6.46 -5.90
CA THR A 115 4.88 -7.24 -5.11
C THR A 115 4.24 -7.59 -3.78
N VAL A 116 4.19 -8.87 -3.46
CA VAL A 116 3.77 -9.38 -2.15
C VAL A 116 5.01 -9.72 -1.34
N VAL A 117 5.29 -8.91 -0.32
CA VAL A 117 6.41 -9.14 0.61
C VAL A 117 5.94 -10.04 1.75
N ARG A 118 6.66 -11.14 1.98
CA ARG A 118 6.41 -12.12 3.04
C ARG A 118 7.71 -12.47 3.76
N ALA A 119 7.58 -13.17 4.90
CA ALA A 119 8.75 -13.69 5.62
C ALA A 119 9.59 -14.67 4.77
N THR A 120 8.96 -15.38 3.83
CA THR A 120 9.63 -16.29 2.89
C THR A 120 10.28 -15.58 1.70
N GLY A 121 10.06 -14.27 1.56
CA GLY A 121 10.59 -13.45 0.47
C GLY A 121 9.50 -12.76 -0.36
N PRO A 122 9.91 -11.84 -1.26
CA PRO A 122 9.00 -11.16 -2.17
C PRO A 122 8.48 -12.09 -3.27
N HIS A 123 7.24 -11.87 -3.69
CA HIS A 123 6.59 -12.59 -4.77
C HIS A 123 5.87 -11.61 -5.70
N ALA A 124 6.22 -11.61 -6.97
CA ALA A 124 5.59 -10.76 -7.98
C ALA A 124 4.27 -11.39 -8.45
N VAL A 125 3.22 -10.58 -8.53
CA VAL A 125 1.90 -10.98 -9.01
C VAL A 125 1.41 -9.96 -10.02
N THR A 126 1.07 -10.43 -11.22
CA THR A 126 0.39 -9.62 -12.23
C THR A 126 -1.05 -10.12 -12.37
N GLY A 127 -1.98 -9.21 -12.59
CA GLY A 127 -3.38 -9.58 -12.76
C GLY A 127 -4.14 -8.65 -13.69
N GLN A 128 -5.19 -9.21 -14.27
CA GLN A 128 -6.17 -8.51 -15.07
C GLN A 128 -7.59 -8.85 -14.60
N LEU A 129 -8.40 -7.82 -14.44
CA LEU A 129 -9.82 -7.87 -14.17
C LEU A 129 -10.57 -7.22 -15.35
N SER A 130 -11.67 -7.82 -15.75
CA SER A 130 -12.57 -7.31 -16.79
C SER A 130 -13.99 -7.31 -16.25
N ALA A 131 -14.85 -6.47 -16.81
CA ALA A 131 -16.24 -6.40 -16.40
C ALA A 131 -16.94 -7.75 -16.55
N ARG A 132 -17.85 -8.05 -15.62
CA ARG A 132 -18.69 -9.25 -15.72
C ARG A 132 -19.77 -9.00 -16.78
N PRO A 133 -20.12 -10.02 -17.59
CA PRO A 133 -21.21 -9.89 -18.56
C PRO A 133 -22.49 -9.37 -17.90
N ASP A 134 -23.16 -8.42 -18.56
CA ASP A 134 -24.44 -7.83 -18.13
C ASP A 134 -24.42 -7.09 -16.77
N CYS A 135 -23.25 -6.83 -16.20
CA CYS A 135 -23.09 -6.16 -14.89
C CYS A 135 -22.59 -4.71 -14.97
N GLY A 136 -22.23 -4.24 -16.17
CA GLY A 136 -21.63 -2.92 -16.38
C GLY A 136 -20.19 -2.81 -15.85
N GLY A 137 -19.68 -1.57 -15.78
CA GLY A 137 -18.36 -1.27 -15.22
C GLY A 137 -18.28 -1.59 -13.72
N PHE A 138 -17.05 -1.68 -13.20
CA PHE A 138 -16.80 -2.07 -11.81
C PHE A 138 -15.85 -1.14 -11.07
N ASP A 139 -15.93 -1.09 -9.75
CA ASP A 139 -14.97 -0.43 -8.89
C ASP A 139 -14.07 -1.45 -8.19
N VAL A 140 -12.75 -1.20 -8.20
CA VAL A 140 -11.78 -1.98 -7.42
C VAL A 140 -11.80 -1.50 -5.98
N LEU A 141 -12.17 -2.40 -5.07
CA LEU A 141 -12.28 -2.09 -3.64
C LEU A 141 -10.99 -2.39 -2.87
N GLY A 142 -10.21 -3.37 -3.33
CA GLY A 142 -8.90 -3.61 -2.76
C GLY A 142 -8.27 -4.95 -3.12
N LEU A 143 -7.00 -5.08 -2.74
CA LEU A 143 -6.16 -6.26 -2.88
C LEU A 143 -5.75 -6.77 -1.50
N ARG A 144 -5.83 -8.09 -1.31
CA ARG A 144 -5.44 -8.75 -0.06
C ARG A 144 -4.75 -10.08 -0.34
N TRP A 145 -3.63 -10.33 0.31
CA TRP A 145 -2.99 -11.65 0.27
C TRP A 145 -3.75 -12.63 1.17
N MET A 146 -4.07 -13.82 0.66
CA MET A 146 -4.75 -14.88 1.40
C MET A 146 -4.36 -16.26 0.86
N ARG A 147 -3.85 -17.13 1.74
CA ARG A 147 -3.60 -18.56 1.45
C ARG A 147 -2.88 -18.75 0.11
N GLU A 148 -1.71 -18.12 -0.03
CA GLU A 148 -0.86 -18.19 -1.22
C GLU A 148 -1.40 -17.51 -2.50
N THR A 149 -2.53 -16.80 -2.41
CA THR A 149 -3.09 -16.06 -3.56
C THR A 149 -3.35 -14.61 -3.23
N LEU A 150 -3.27 -13.74 -4.23
CA LEU A 150 -3.71 -12.36 -4.13
C LEU A 150 -5.19 -12.27 -4.54
N ARG A 151 -6.05 -11.88 -3.61
CA ARG A 151 -7.48 -11.68 -3.86
C ARG A 151 -7.78 -10.21 -4.10
N LEU A 152 -8.33 -9.92 -5.27
CA LEU A 152 -8.91 -8.62 -5.61
C LEU A 152 -10.41 -8.65 -5.31
N SER A 153 -10.92 -7.62 -4.64
CA SER A 153 -12.36 -7.40 -4.43
C SER A 153 -12.86 -6.25 -5.27
N ALA A 154 -14.01 -6.44 -5.92
CA ALA A 154 -14.62 -5.45 -6.80
C ALA A 154 -16.15 -5.40 -6.60
N ARG A 155 -16.75 -4.30 -7.07
CA ARG A 155 -18.20 -4.09 -7.07
C ARG A 155 -18.66 -3.63 -8.45
N ASP A 156 -19.73 -4.22 -8.96
CA ASP A 156 -20.41 -3.78 -10.19
C ASP A 156 -21.93 -3.76 -9.98
N GLY A 157 -22.71 -3.61 -11.06
CA GLY A 157 -24.16 -3.62 -11.03
C GLY A 157 -24.79 -4.93 -10.53
N CYS A 158 -24.07 -6.05 -10.62
CA CYS A 158 -24.50 -7.35 -10.11
C CYS A 158 -24.04 -7.62 -8.66
N GLY A 159 -23.33 -6.67 -8.03
CA GLY A 159 -22.94 -6.74 -6.61
C GLY A 159 -21.46 -6.95 -6.36
N LEU A 160 -21.13 -7.42 -5.15
CA LEU A 160 -19.76 -7.66 -4.71
C LEU A 160 -19.23 -8.99 -5.22
N TRP A 161 -17.97 -9.00 -5.67
CA TRP A 161 -17.31 -10.22 -6.13
C TRP A 161 -15.80 -10.12 -5.97
N THR A 162 -15.11 -11.24 -6.16
CA THR A 162 -13.65 -11.30 -5.99
C THR A 162 -12.99 -12.23 -7.00
N LYS A 163 -11.76 -11.91 -7.38
CA LYS A 163 -10.89 -12.75 -8.24
C LYS A 163 -9.56 -13.04 -7.54
N ARG A 164 -9.02 -14.24 -7.77
CA ARG A 164 -7.71 -14.68 -7.24
C ARG A 164 -6.64 -14.58 -8.33
N PHE A 165 -5.42 -14.27 -7.92
CA PHE A 165 -4.24 -14.15 -8.77
C PHE A 165 -3.02 -14.77 -8.05
N GLY A 166 -1.99 -15.14 -8.81
CA GLY A 166 -0.77 -15.74 -8.25
C GLY A 166 -0.89 -17.24 -7.95
N GLU A 167 -1.92 -17.92 -8.49
CA GLU A 167 -1.93 -19.38 -8.55
C GLU A 167 -0.80 -19.82 -9.48
N THR A 168 0.17 -20.58 -8.98
CA THR A 168 1.09 -21.33 -9.85
C THR A 168 0.23 -22.26 -10.71
N PRO A 169 0.46 -22.35 -12.04
CA PRO A 169 -0.31 -23.24 -12.92
C PRO A 169 -0.37 -24.68 -12.46
#